data_AF-A0A1P8XJW3-F1
#
_entry.id   AF-A0A1P8XJW3-F1
#
_cell.length_a   1.000
_cell.length_b   1.000
_cell.length_c   1.000
_cell.angle_alpha   90.00
_cell.angle_beta   90.00
_cell.angle_gamma   90.00
#
_symmetry.space_group_name_H-M   'P 1'
#
loop_
_entity.id
_entity.type
_entity.pdbx_description
1 polymer ?
#
loop_
_entity_poly.entity_id
_entity_poly.type
_entity_poly.pdbx_seq_one_letter_code
_entity_poly.pdbx_strand_id
1 'polypeptide(L)'
;MNERFPGLTWSAHENGQWAGELPMWPFDRDPPDGLGALLGGRGLEVLVRCGQAYPVAAPRIVPLDPQPEIAERTQQRWHVNGDGTLCLFQSEAVWTPRATLADVLLKAAGWRIEYALMKTGLIDTMTINGVVTDNALDATIATFGVTGRVR
;
A
#
# COMPACT_ATOMS: atom_id res chain seq x y z
N MET A 1 13.01 -10.57 0.97
CA MET A 1 12.26 -9.83 2.01
C MET A 1 13.11 -8.74 2.64
N ASN A 2 14.15 -9.06 3.41
CA ASN A 2 14.95 -8.03 4.12
C ASN A 2 15.63 -6.98 3.21
N GLU A 3 16.05 -7.35 2.00
CA GLU A 3 16.70 -6.39 1.08
C GLU A 3 15.71 -5.37 0.50
N ARG A 4 14.50 -5.81 0.15
CA ARG A 4 13.47 -4.96 -0.48
C ARG A 4 12.56 -4.26 0.53
N PHE A 5 12.40 -4.85 1.72
CA PHE A 5 11.58 -4.33 2.82
C PHE A 5 12.37 -4.38 4.14
N PRO A 6 13.44 -3.58 4.27
CA PRO A 6 14.34 -3.64 5.43
C PRO A 6 13.69 -3.24 6.75
N GLY A 7 12.59 -2.47 6.70
CA GLY A 7 11.83 -2.07 7.89
C GLY A 7 10.94 -3.17 8.47
N LEU A 8 10.75 -4.30 7.78
CA LEU A 8 9.88 -5.37 8.25
C LEU A 8 10.62 -6.37 9.15
N THR A 9 10.05 -6.61 10.33
CA THR A 9 10.53 -7.61 11.28
C THR A 9 9.56 -8.79 11.33
N TRP A 10 10.10 -10.01 11.23
CA TRP A 10 9.31 -11.23 11.40
C TRP A 10 9.19 -11.61 12.88
N SER A 11 8.04 -12.14 13.27
CA SER A 11 7.86 -12.82 14.56
C SER A 11 7.02 -14.08 14.41
N ALA A 12 7.26 -15.07 15.28
CA ALA A 12 6.52 -16.34 15.31
C ALA A 12 5.13 -16.24 15.96
N HIS A 13 4.74 -15.07 16.47
CA HIS A 13 3.42 -14.84 17.06
C HIS A 13 2.31 -15.15 16.06
N GLU A 14 1.21 -15.74 16.55
CA GLU A 14 -0.02 -16.02 15.80
C GLU A 14 0.22 -16.68 14.43
N ASN A 15 1.19 -17.61 14.36
CA ASN A 15 1.55 -18.40 13.17
C ASN A 15 2.40 -17.67 12.11
N GLY A 16 3.09 -16.62 12.52
CA GLY A 16 4.01 -15.89 11.67
C GLY A 16 3.39 -14.59 11.19
N GLN A 17 4.02 -13.49 11.57
CA GLN A 17 3.61 -12.16 11.16
C GLN A 17 4.84 -11.32 10.82
N TRP A 18 4.65 -10.37 9.90
CA TRP A 18 5.61 -9.32 9.62
C TRP A 18 5.03 -7.97 10.05
N ALA A 19 5.83 -7.13 10.69
CA ALA A 19 5.41 -5.78 11.05
C ALA A 19 6.52 -4.78 10.79
N GLY A 20 6.15 -3.55 10.43
CA GLY A 20 7.07 -2.43 10.25
C GLY A 20 6.69 -1.50 9.10
N GLU A 21 7.58 -0.61 8.74
CA GLU A 21 7.36 0.38 7.68
C GLU A 21 7.83 -0.15 6.31
N LEU A 22 6.94 -0.08 5.32
CA LEU A 22 7.29 -0.31 3.91
C LEU A 22 8.02 0.91 3.34
N PRO A 23 8.97 0.75 2.42
CA PRO A 23 9.54 1.89 1.69
C PRO A 23 8.45 2.70 1.00
N MET A 24 8.64 4.03 0.92
CA MET A 24 7.76 4.91 0.15
C MET A 24 7.68 4.51 -1.34
N TRP A 25 8.75 3.93 -1.87
CA TRP A 25 8.88 3.60 -3.28
C TRP A 25 9.69 2.33 -3.53
N PRO A 26 9.09 1.14 -3.40
CA PRO A 26 9.79 -0.13 -3.59
C PRO A 26 9.71 -0.63 -5.06
N PHE A 27 9.47 0.24 -6.04
CA PHE A 27 9.25 -0.12 -7.46
C PHE A 27 10.53 -0.04 -8.29
N ASP A 28 10.56 -0.73 -9.42
CA ASP A 28 11.75 -0.86 -10.28
C ASP A 28 11.98 0.35 -11.21
N ARG A 29 11.52 1.54 -10.79
CA ARG A 29 11.59 2.81 -11.55
C ARG A 29 11.83 3.98 -10.59
N ASP A 30 12.27 5.11 -11.11
CA ASP A 30 12.57 6.28 -10.27
C ASP A 30 11.31 6.86 -9.60
N PRO A 31 11.41 7.32 -8.34
CA PRO A 31 10.32 7.99 -7.66
C PRO A 31 10.07 9.39 -8.23
N PRO A 32 8.82 9.82 -8.41
CA PRO A 32 8.51 11.21 -8.77
C PRO A 32 8.89 12.20 -7.66
N ASP A 33 9.37 13.40 -8.04
CA ASP A 33 9.93 14.40 -7.11
C ASP A 33 8.99 14.78 -5.95
N GLY A 34 7.67 14.85 -6.19
CA GLY A 34 6.69 15.24 -5.17
C GLY A 34 6.34 14.15 -4.15
N LEU A 35 6.85 12.92 -4.31
CA LEU A 35 6.51 11.78 -3.45
C LEU A 35 6.82 12.04 -1.98
N GLY A 36 8.00 12.58 -1.67
CA GLY A 36 8.41 12.84 -0.29
C GLY A 36 7.48 13.83 0.41
N ALA A 37 7.05 14.88 -0.29
CA ALA A 37 6.09 15.85 0.22
C ALA A 37 4.69 15.23 0.38
N LEU A 38 4.25 14.42 -0.58
CA LEU A 38 2.95 13.74 -0.54
C LEU A 38 2.82 12.80 0.65
N LEU A 39 3.88 12.07 0.98
CA LEU A 39 3.85 11.07 2.05
C LEU A 39 4.38 11.57 3.39
N GLY A 40 4.91 12.79 3.45
CA GLY A 40 5.55 13.31 4.66
C GLY A 40 6.83 12.55 5.02
N GLY A 41 7.53 11.99 4.02
CA GLY A 41 8.77 11.25 4.20
C GLY A 41 8.63 9.84 4.80
N ARG A 42 7.41 9.34 5.01
CA ARG A 42 7.17 7.98 5.55
C ARG A 42 6.32 7.13 4.63
N GLY A 43 6.64 5.84 4.58
CA GLY A 43 5.85 4.83 3.87
C GLY A 43 4.61 4.39 4.64
N LEU A 44 4.25 3.12 4.50
CA LEU A 44 3.12 2.50 5.19
C LEU A 44 3.62 1.70 6.38
N GLU A 45 3.18 2.02 7.59
CA GLU A 45 3.31 1.09 8.71
C GLU A 45 2.26 0.00 8.57
N VAL A 46 2.70 -1.26 8.55
CA VAL A 46 1.85 -2.40 8.20
C VAL A 46 2.05 -3.57 9.15
N LEU A 47 0.98 -4.32 9.38
CA LEU A 47 1.01 -5.67 9.94
C LEU A 47 0.51 -6.67 8.91
N VAL A 48 1.33 -7.68 8.63
CA VAL A 48 1.04 -8.80 7.74
C VAL A 48 0.74 -10.02 8.58
N ARG A 49 -0.47 -10.55 8.48
CA ARG A 49 -0.88 -11.78 9.17
C ARG A 49 -0.96 -12.94 8.18
N CYS A 50 -0.06 -13.90 8.31
CA CYS A 50 -0.14 -15.16 7.59
C CYS A 50 -1.05 -16.10 8.38
N GLY A 51 -2.30 -16.27 7.93
CA GLY A 51 -3.24 -17.18 8.58
C GLY A 51 -2.82 -18.65 8.47
N GLN A 52 -3.53 -19.53 9.18
CA GLN A 52 -3.26 -20.98 9.20
C GLN A 52 -3.26 -21.65 7.81
N ALA A 53 -4.02 -21.09 6.87
CA ALA A 53 -4.09 -21.61 5.51
C ALA A 53 -3.03 -21.02 4.57
N TYR A 54 -2.12 -20.17 5.05
CA TYR A 54 -1.04 -19.62 4.22
C TYR A 54 -0.05 -20.75 3.83
N PRO A 55 0.38 -20.86 2.55
CA PRO A 55 0.17 -19.93 1.43
C PRO A 55 -1.03 -20.25 0.51
N VAL A 56 -1.89 -21.22 0.86
CA VAL A 56 -3.10 -21.53 0.08
C VAL A 56 -4.08 -20.35 0.09
N ALA A 57 -4.25 -19.70 1.23
CA ALA A 57 -4.98 -18.43 1.36
C ALA A 57 -4.03 -17.24 1.41
N ALA A 58 -4.47 -16.10 0.88
CA ALA A 58 -3.72 -14.85 0.91
C ALA A 58 -3.48 -14.36 2.35
N PRO A 59 -2.35 -13.69 2.62
CA PRO A 59 -2.13 -13.03 3.90
C PRO A 59 -3.08 -11.83 4.05
N ARG A 60 -3.42 -11.48 5.30
CA ARG A 60 -4.15 -10.24 5.59
C ARG A 60 -3.16 -9.10 5.80
N ILE A 61 -3.38 -7.98 5.12
CA ILE A 61 -2.56 -6.77 5.22
C ILE A 61 -3.34 -5.73 6.01
N VAL A 62 -2.86 -5.39 7.21
CA VAL A 62 -3.47 -4.40 8.09
C VAL A 62 -2.65 -3.12 8.03
N PRO A 63 -3.18 -2.02 7.49
CA PRO A 63 -2.53 -0.71 7.56
C PRO A 63 -2.63 -0.18 9.00
N LEU A 64 -1.49 0.18 9.60
CA LEU A 64 -1.39 0.72 10.96
C LEU A 64 -1.25 2.24 10.95
N ASP A 65 -0.41 2.77 10.06
CA ASP A 65 -0.25 4.21 9.86
C ASP A 65 0.01 4.53 8.36
N PRO A 66 -0.90 5.26 7.68
CA PRO A 66 -2.20 5.74 8.18
C PRO A 66 -3.21 4.59 8.31
N GLN A 67 -4.08 4.68 9.31
CA GLN A 67 -5.22 3.79 9.43
C GLN A 67 -6.44 4.35 8.66
N PRO A 68 -7.09 3.55 7.79
CA PRO A 68 -8.32 3.98 7.12
C PRO A 68 -9.44 4.28 8.10
N GLU A 69 -10.16 5.36 7.84
CA GLU A 69 -11.33 5.78 8.61
C GLU A 69 -12.48 4.77 8.43
N ILE A 70 -13.40 4.72 9.41
CA ILE A 70 -14.56 3.82 9.34
C ILE A 70 -15.40 4.07 8.08
N ALA A 71 -15.57 5.33 7.68
CA ALA A 71 -16.30 5.69 6.47
C ALA A 71 -15.61 5.24 5.17
N GLU A 72 -14.29 5.09 5.18
CA GLU A 72 -13.50 4.64 4.02
C GLU A 72 -13.63 3.12 3.84
N ARG A 73 -13.86 2.37 4.92
CA ARG A 73 -14.08 0.90 4.93
C ARG A 73 -15.42 0.47 4.33
N THR A 74 -16.33 1.40 4.06
CA THR A 74 -17.63 1.12 3.45
C THR A 74 -17.68 1.43 1.96
N GLN A 75 -16.61 2.01 1.40
CA GLN A 75 -16.57 2.46 0.01
C GLN A 75 -15.43 1.74 -0.74
N GLN A 76 -15.79 0.97 -1.77
CA GLN A 76 -14.84 0.16 -2.55
C GLN A 76 -13.67 0.97 -3.13
N ARG A 77 -13.88 2.25 -3.44
CA ARG A 77 -12.87 3.15 -4.03
C ARG A 77 -11.60 3.35 -3.20
N TRP A 78 -11.60 2.98 -1.92
CA TRP A 78 -10.42 3.04 -1.05
C TRP A 78 -9.64 1.72 -1.01
N HIS A 79 -10.15 0.65 -1.61
CA HIS A 79 -9.57 -0.70 -1.52
C HIS A 79 -9.29 -1.14 -0.08
N VAL A 80 -10.27 -0.91 0.81
CA VAL A 80 -10.23 -1.36 2.20
C VAL A 80 -11.47 -2.21 2.48
N ASN A 81 -11.28 -3.34 3.14
CA ASN A 81 -12.34 -4.23 3.61
C ASN A 81 -13.03 -3.66 4.86
N GLY A 82 -14.23 -4.15 5.18
CA GLY A 82 -14.97 -3.75 6.38
C GLY A 82 -14.22 -3.95 7.70
N ASP A 83 -13.28 -4.92 7.74
CA ASP A 83 -12.43 -5.18 8.92
C ASP A 83 -11.19 -4.27 8.99
N GLY A 84 -11.01 -3.35 8.02
CA GLY A 84 -9.87 -2.44 7.92
C GLY A 84 -8.65 -3.02 7.20
N THR A 85 -8.69 -4.27 6.75
CA THR A 85 -7.60 -4.84 5.94
C THR A 85 -7.61 -4.30 4.51
N LEU A 86 -6.46 -4.28 3.85
CA LEU A 86 -6.37 -3.85 2.46
C LEU A 86 -6.95 -4.90 1.50
N CYS A 87 -7.77 -4.44 0.56
CA CYS A 87 -8.29 -5.22 -0.55
C CYS A 87 -7.39 -5.05 -1.78
N LEU A 88 -6.23 -5.73 -1.76
CA LEU A 88 -5.16 -5.57 -2.77
C LEU A 88 -5.35 -6.43 -4.03
N PHE A 89 -6.41 -7.23 -4.06
CA PHE A 89 -6.72 -8.12 -5.16
C PHE A 89 -8.05 -7.71 -5.78
N GLN A 90 -8.10 -7.68 -7.11
CA GLN A 90 -9.31 -7.39 -7.86
C GLN A 90 -10.40 -8.46 -7.60
N SER A 91 -9.97 -9.67 -7.22
CA SER A 91 -10.81 -10.72 -6.67
C SER A 91 -9.98 -11.70 -5.82
N GLU A 92 -10.61 -12.44 -4.90
CA GLU A 92 -9.94 -13.49 -4.12
C GLU A 92 -9.27 -14.56 -5.00
N ALA A 93 -9.77 -14.76 -6.22
CA ALA A 93 -9.23 -15.72 -7.20
C ALA A 93 -7.89 -15.30 -7.85
N VAL A 94 -7.41 -14.07 -7.60
CA VAL A 94 -6.12 -13.59 -8.12
C VAL A 94 -4.95 -14.13 -7.29
N TRP A 95 -5.17 -14.48 -6.02
CA TRP A 95 -4.14 -15.11 -5.22
C TRP A 95 -3.91 -16.55 -5.70
N THR A 96 -2.66 -16.88 -5.99
CA THR A 96 -2.23 -18.26 -6.25
C THR A 96 -1.08 -18.59 -5.32
N PRO A 97 -0.84 -19.86 -4.97
CA PRO A 97 0.33 -20.25 -4.18
C PRO A 97 1.68 -19.90 -4.82
N ARG A 98 1.70 -19.44 -6.08
CA ARG A 98 2.90 -18.94 -6.77
C ARG A 98 3.12 -17.44 -6.59
N ALA A 99 2.09 -16.69 -6.18
CA ALA A 99 2.22 -15.29 -5.86
C ALA A 99 3.09 -15.14 -4.60
N THR A 100 3.96 -14.13 -4.59
CA THR A 100 4.88 -13.93 -3.47
C THR A 100 4.31 -12.93 -2.49
N LEU A 101 4.70 -13.04 -1.21
CA LEU A 101 4.40 -12.00 -0.24
C LEU A 101 4.96 -10.63 -0.67
N ALA A 102 6.09 -10.61 -1.39
CA ALA A 102 6.68 -9.39 -1.91
C ALA A 102 5.73 -8.65 -2.87
N ASP A 103 5.05 -9.37 -3.77
CA ASP A 103 4.08 -8.78 -4.70
C ASP A 103 2.93 -8.08 -3.96
N VAL A 104 2.48 -8.69 -2.86
CA VAL A 104 1.42 -8.12 -2.01
C VAL A 104 1.92 -6.86 -1.29
N LEU A 105 3.16 -6.85 -0.83
CA LEU A 105 3.75 -5.69 -0.14
C LEU A 105 4.03 -4.53 -1.10
N LEU A 106 4.39 -4.81 -2.35
CA LEU A 106 4.47 -3.78 -3.39
C LEU A 106 3.12 -3.09 -3.59
N LYS A 107 2.03 -3.88 -3.65
CA LYS A 107 0.68 -3.33 -3.75
C LYS A 107 0.27 -2.54 -2.51
N ALA A 108 0.66 -2.99 -1.32
CA ALA A 108 0.41 -2.25 -0.08
C ALA A 108 1.16 -0.89 -0.06
N ALA A 109 2.40 -0.83 -0.54
CA ALA A 109 3.12 0.42 -0.70
C ALA A 109 2.46 1.34 -1.75
N GLY A 110 1.98 0.77 -2.87
CA GLY A 110 1.17 1.50 -3.86
C GLY A 110 -0.12 2.08 -3.28
N TRP A 111 -0.83 1.28 -2.47
CA TRP A 111 -2.04 1.72 -1.77
C TRP A 111 -1.78 2.96 -0.90
N ARG A 112 -0.65 3.03 -0.18
CA ARG A 112 -0.29 4.18 0.65
C ARG A 112 -0.12 5.48 -0.15
N ILE A 113 0.40 5.37 -1.37
CA ILE A 113 0.57 6.50 -2.28
C ILE A 113 -0.79 7.00 -2.75
N GLU A 114 -1.63 6.08 -3.24
CA GLU A 114 -2.96 6.42 -3.73
C GLU A 114 -3.88 6.90 -2.60
N TYR A 115 -3.71 6.36 -1.39
CA TYR A 115 -4.40 6.85 -0.20
C TYR A 115 -4.08 8.32 0.06
N ALA A 116 -2.81 8.72 0.00
CA ALA A 116 -2.44 10.13 0.13
C ALA A 116 -3.06 11.00 -0.98
N LEU A 117 -3.01 10.55 -2.23
CA LEU A 117 -3.61 11.27 -3.35
C LEU A 117 -5.12 11.48 -3.15
N MET A 118 -5.84 10.44 -2.71
CA MET A 118 -7.26 10.51 -2.34
C MET A 118 -7.50 11.51 -1.21
N LYS A 119 -6.69 11.47 -0.13
CA LYS A 119 -6.84 12.42 1.00
C LYS A 119 -6.57 13.87 0.59
N THR A 120 -5.76 14.09 -0.44
CA THR A 120 -5.50 15.42 -1.01
C THR A 120 -6.52 15.84 -2.08
N GLY A 121 -7.42 14.95 -2.49
CA GLY A 121 -8.41 15.20 -3.55
C GLY A 121 -7.83 15.25 -4.96
N LEU A 122 -6.61 14.73 -5.18
CA LEU A 122 -5.98 14.67 -6.51
C LEU A 122 -6.50 13.51 -7.37
N ILE A 123 -7.07 12.49 -6.73
CA ILE A 123 -7.82 11.42 -7.37
C ILE A 123 -9.08 11.15 -6.54
N ASP A 124 -10.16 10.75 -7.21
CA ASP A 124 -11.45 10.45 -6.55
C ASP A 124 -11.66 8.95 -6.30
N THR A 125 -10.87 8.11 -6.96
CA THR A 125 -10.84 6.65 -6.81
C THR A 125 -9.42 6.14 -6.94
N MET A 126 -9.08 5.13 -6.16
CA MET A 126 -7.85 4.36 -6.38
C MET A 126 -7.94 3.54 -7.68
N THR A 127 -6.78 3.22 -8.21
CA THR A 127 -6.59 2.47 -9.45
C THR A 127 -6.72 0.98 -9.21
N ILE A 128 -7.20 0.28 -10.23
CA ILE A 128 -7.42 -1.18 -10.20
C ILE A 128 -6.08 -1.96 -10.30
N ASN A 129 -5.08 -1.42 -11.00
CA ASN A 129 -3.77 -2.06 -11.20
C ASN A 129 -2.71 -1.60 -10.19
N GLY A 130 -2.94 -0.47 -9.52
CA GLY A 130 -2.00 0.14 -8.60
C GLY A 130 -0.82 0.84 -9.30
N VAL A 131 -0.16 1.75 -8.58
CA VAL A 131 1.10 2.42 -8.99
C VAL A 131 2.26 1.43 -9.28
N VAL A 132 2.13 0.16 -8.87
CA VAL A 132 3.16 -0.88 -9.02
C VAL A 132 3.54 -1.12 -10.47
N THR A 133 2.56 -1.23 -11.37
CA THR A 133 2.77 -1.56 -12.80
C THR A 133 2.28 -0.48 -13.75
N ASP A 134 1.68 0.59 -13.23
CA ASP A 134 1.10 1.69 -13.99
C ASP A 134 1.76 3.01 -13.56
N ASN A 135 2.20 3.81 -14.54
CA ASN A 135 2.84 5.10 -14.33
C ASN A 135 1.89 6.29 -14.50
N ALA A 136 0.59 6.06 -14.72
CA ALA A 136 -0.39 7.11 -14.96
C ALA A 136 -0.47 8.17 -13.85
N LEU A 137 -0.15 7.82 -12.60
CA LEU A 137 -0.18 8.75 -11.46
C LEU A 137 1.14 9.51 -11.24
N ASP A 138 2.21 9.20 -11.98
CA ASP A 138 3.52 9.80 -11.77
C ASP A 138 3.53 11.31 -11.95
N ALA A 139 2.91 11.79 -13.04
CA ALA A 139 2.81 13.21 -13.31
C ALA A 139 2.02 13.93 -12.20
N THR A 140 0.95 13.32 -11.71
CA THR A 140 0.16 13.85 -10.59
C THR A 140 1.01 13.94 -9.32
N ILE A 141 1.76 12.88 -8.98
CA ILE A 141 2.66 12.87 -7.81
C ILE A 141 3.76 13.92 -7.97
N ALA A 142 4.37 14.05 -9.16
CA ALA A 142 5.45 14.99 -9.43
C ALA A 142 5.03 16.46 -9.21
N THR A 143 3.76 16.80 -9.45
CA THR A 143 3.24 18.16 -9.23
C THR A 143 2.93 18.48 -7.76
N PHE A 144 2.92 17.48 -6.88
CA PHE A 144 2.59 17.68 -5.47
C PHE A 144 3.64 18.56 -4.76
N GLY A 145 3.19 19.62 -4.08
CA GLY A 145 4.07 20.57 -3.39
C GLY A 145 4.66 21.67 -4.29
N VAL A 146 4.54 21.58 -5.61
CA VAL A 146 4.95 22.66 -6.54
C VAL A 146 3.95 23.83 -6.51
N THR A 147 2.66 23.53 -6.31
CA THR A 147 1.57 24.52 -6.22
C THR A 147 1.53 25.32 -4.91
N GLY A 148 2.41 25.03 -3.94
CA GLY A 148 2.49 25.74 -2.65
C GLY A 148 3.48 26.92 -2.60
N ARG A 149 4.17 27.25 -3.70
CA ARG A 149 5.21 28.30 -3.74
C ARG A 149 4.76 29.67 -4.26
N VAL A 150 3.45 29.91 -4.38
CA VAL A 150 2.92 31.24 -4.68
C VAL A 150 1.87 31.61 -3.64
N ARG A 151 2.32 32.27 -2.58
CA ARG A 151 1.68 33.41 -1.92
C ARG A 151 2.63 34.02 -0.88
#